data_AF-A0A8T4N211-F1
#
_entry.id   AF-A0A8T4N211-F1
#
_cell.length_a   1.000
_cell.length_b   1.000
_cell.length_c   1.000
_cell.angle_alpha   90.00
_cell.angle_beta   90.00
_cell.angle_gamma   90.00
#
_symmetry.space_group_name_H-M   'P 1'
#
loop_
_entity.id
_entity.type
_entity.pdbx_description
1 polymer ?
#
loop_
_entity_poly.entity_id
_entity_poly.type
_entity_poly.pdbx_seq_one_letter_code
_entity_poly.pdbx_strand_id
1 'polypeptide(L)'
;MKLTVSQYVVFLAKPILLAMISGLIFTFLINPANAVFQVSEVAISIYIQVMFLGFIFFSAFLLVRVDEEWKKTHEAILKKDFNLFKLESPKRIPASATITYALVTIFAATSFYFFHYESELLGLVITTGTSFISLLIALVVFDLDDPINGFIVVENVPKAWLEKLVEK
;
A
#
# COMPACT_ATOMS: atom_id res chain seq x y z
N MET A 1 -20.49 -1.75 -8.54
CA MET A 1 -20.92 -0.38 -8.23
C MET A 1 -19.86 0.55 -8.79
N LYS A 2 -20.17 1.36 -9.83
CA LYS A 2 -19.19 2.29 -10.42
C LYS A 2 -18.72 3.28 -9.35
N LEU A 3 -17.41 3.34 -9.12
CA LEU A 3 -16.79 4.32 -8.24
C LEU A 3 -17.08 5.74 -8.74
N THR A 4 -17.56 6.59 -7.85
CA THR A 4 -17.76 8.01 -8.17
C THR A 4 -16.43 8.77 -8.06
N VAL A 5 -16.29 9.86 -8.81
CA VAL A 5 -15.08 10.73 -8.75
C VAL A 5 -14.77 11.14 -7.30
N SER A 6 -15.79 11.41 -6.49
CA SER A 6 -15.66 11.75 -5.07
C SER A 6 -14.97 10.65 -4.24
N GLN A 7 -15.20 9.39 -4.56
CA GLN A 7 -14.64 8.27 -3.82
C GLN A 7 -13.13 8.12 -4.12
N TYR A 8 -12.72 8.26 -5.38
CA TYR A 8 -11.30 8.24 -5.75
C TYR A 8 -10.50 9.35 -5.07
N VAL A 9 -11.08 10.54 -4.99
CA VAL A 9 -10.46 11.68 -4.29
C VAL A 9 -10.23 11.36 -2.82
N VAL A 10 -11.21 10.78 -2.13
CA VAL A 10 -11.08 10.39 -0.72
C VAL A 10 -10.03 9.28 -0.54
N PHE A 11 -9.99 8.31 -1.46
CA PHE A 11 -8.99 7.24 -1.43
C PHE A 11 -7.56 7.78 -1.55
N LEU A 12 -7.34 8.71 -2.48
CA LEU A 12 -6.02 9.33 -2.72
C LEU A 12 -5.66 10.41 -1.69
N ALA A 13 -6.63 11.06 -1.06
CA ALA A 13 -6.38 12.14 -0.10
C ALA A 13 -5.58 11.66 1.11
N LYS A 14 -5.85 10.46 1.63
CA LYS A 14 -5.14 9.88 2.79
C LYS A 14 -3.62 9.73 2.54
N PRO A 15 -3.15 9.02 1.51
CA PRO A 15 -1.73 8.86 1.26
C PRO A 15 -1.06 10.21 0.92
N ILE A 16 -1.75 11.12 0.22
CA ILE A 16 -1.22 12.47 -0.04
C ILE A 16 -0.98 13.23 1.26
N LEU A 17 -1.98 13.32 2.14
CA LEU A 17 -1.87 14.06 3.39
C LEU A 17 -0.77 13.50 4.29
N LEU A 18 -0.72 12.18 4.47
CA LEU A 18 0.30 11.53 5.28
C LEU A 18 1.71 11.69 4.69
N ALA A 19 1.84 11.62 3.36
CA ALA A 19 3.11 11.84 2.68
C ALA A 19 3.60 13.29 2.83
N MET A 20 2.70 14.26 2.74
CA MET A 20 3.04 15.67 2.97
C MET A 20 3.50 15.88 4.41
N ILE A 21 2.80 15.30 5.40
CA ILE A 21 3.22 15.35 6.81
C ILE A 21 4.60 14.72 6.99
N SER A 22 4.84 13.57 6.35
CA SER A 22 6.14 12.89 6.34
C SER A 22 7.24 13.81 5.80
N GLY A 23 7.05 14.39 4.62
CA GLY A 23 8.00 15.33 4.02
C GLY A 23 8.28 16.55 4.91
N LEU A 24 7.25 17.13 5.53
CA LEU A 24 7.41 18.27 6.44
C LEU A 24 8.18 17.89 7.72
N ILE A 25 7.87 16.74 8.33
CA ILE A 25 8.62 16.21 9.48
C ILE A 25 10.09 16.03 9.08
N PHE A 26 10.34 15.45 7.91
CA PHE A 26 11.69 15.27 7.42
C PHE A 26 12.43 16.60 7.29
N THR A 27 11.89 17.54 6.53
CA THR A 27 12.54 18.82 6.21
C THR A 27 12.83 19.64 7.46
N PHE A 28 11.87 19.75 8.40
CA PHE A 28 11.99 20.67 9.52
C PHE A 28 12.57 20.07 10.81
N LEU A 29 12.49 18.74 10.99
CA LEU A 29 12.94 18.09 12.22
C LEU A 29 14.15 17.18 11.99
N ILE A 30 14.12 16.35 10.95
CA ILE A 30 15.08 15.25 10.80
C ILE A 30 16.30 15.67 10.00
N ASN A 31 16.11 16.32 8.84
CA ASN A 31 17.22 16.77 7.99
C ASN A 31 18.21 17.68 8.74
N PRO A 32 17.75 18.65 9.58
CA PRO A 32 18.66 19.47 10.39
C PRO A 32 19.36 18.67 11.48
N ALA A 33 18.66 17.72 12.13
CA ALA A 33 19.23 16.86 13.17
C ALA A 33 20.33 15.93 12.62
N ASN A 34 20.23 15.55 11.35
CA ASN A 34 21.19 14.68 10.68
C ASN A 34 22.39 15.40 10.07
N ALA A 35 22.52 16.73 10.20
CA ALA A 35 23.60 17.50 9.58
C ALA A 35 25.03 17.00 9.92
N VAL A 36 25.18 16.24 11.01
CA VAL A 36 26.46 15.63 11.43
C VAL A 36 26.83 14.39 10.59
N PHE A 37 25.86 13.73 9.97
CA PHE A 37 26.03 12.51 9.19
C PHE A 37 26.06 12.79 7.69
N GLN A 38 27.07 13.54 7.23
CA GLN A 38 27.27 13.80 5.81
C GLN A 38 27.66 12.51 5.08
N VAL A 39 26.76 12.03 4.22
CA VAL A 39 26.96 10.85 3.36
C VAL A 39 27.15 11.33 1.92
N SER A 40 28.01 10.64 1.16
CA SER A 40 28.19 10.91 -0.27
C SER A 40 26.86 10.86 -1.03
N GLU A 41 26.56 11.90 -1.82
CA GLU A 41 25.37 11.95 -2.68
C GLU A 41 25.24 10.73 -3.59
N VAL A 42 26.37 10.17 -4.03
CA VAL A 42 26.40 8.96 -4.86
C VAL A 42 25.85 7.75 -4.09
N ALA A 43 26.22 7.60 -2.82
CA ALA A 43 25.72 6.51 -1.99
C ALA A 43 24.21 6.65 -1.72
N ILE A 44 23.74 7.88 -1.48
CA ILE A 44 22.31 8.18 -1.31
C ILE A 44 21.55 7.83 -2.59
N SER A 45 22.05 8.24 -3.76
CA SER A 45 21.44 7.97 -5.06
C SER A 45 21.32 6.46 -5.34
N ILE A 46 22.40 5.69 -5.12
CA ILE A 46 22.38 4.23 -5.27
C ILE A 46 21.39 3.60 -4.30
N TYR A 47 21.37 4.04 -3.03
CA TYR A 47 20.45 3.53 -2.03
C TYR A 47 18.99 3.78 -2.41
N ILE A 48 18.65 4.99 -2.85
CA ILE A 48 17.31 5.34 -3.35
C ILE A 48 16.89 4.38 -4.45
N GLN A 49 17.73 4.18 -5.47
CA GLN A 49 17.41 3.33 -6.60
C GLN A 49 17.19 1.87 -6.19
N VAL A 50 18.09 1.31 -5.36
CA VAL A 50 18.00 -0.10 -4.92
C VAL A 50 16.78 -0.33 -4.01
N MET A 51 16.55 0.56 -3.04
CA MET A 51 15.40 0.46 -2.14
C MET A 51 14.09 0.61 -2.89
N PHE A 52 14.00 1.60 -3.79
CA PHE A 52 12.80 1.84 -4.57
C PHE A 52 12.51 0.66 -5.50
N LEU A 53 13.53 0.10 -6.17
CA LEU A 53 13.40 -1.07 -7.02
C LEU A 53 12.92 -2.30 -6.22
N GLY A 54 13.56 -2.58 -5.07
CA GLY A 54 13.19 -3.70 -4.19
C GLY A 54 11.76 -3.56 -3.67
N PHE A 55 11.37 -2.35 -3.25
CA PHE A 55 10.01 -2.07 -2.79
C PHE A 55 8.98 -2.23 -3.91
N ILE A 56 9.28 -1.78 -5.14
CA ILE A 56 8.40 -1.98 -6.30
C ILE A 56 8.21 -3.47 -6.59
N PHE A 57 9.28 -4.27 -6.64
CA PHE A 57 9.16 -5.70 -6.93
C PHE A 57 8.36 -6.43 -5.85
N PHE A 58 8.63 -6.15 -4.57
CA PHE A 58 7.89 -6.75 -3.47
C PHE A 58 6.40 -6.37 -3.50
N SER A 59 6.13 -5.09 -3.78
CA SER A 59 4.76 -4.58 -3.93
C SER A 59 4.03 -5.17 -5.12
N ALA A 60 4.68 -5.26 -6.28
CA ALA A 60 4.12 -5.85 -7.48
C ALA A 60 3.79 -7.34 -7.27
N PHE A 61 4.67 -8.08 -6.60
CA PHE A 61 4.39 -9.47 -6.25
C PHE A 61 3.12 -9.61 -5.39
N LEU A 62 2.96 -8.76 -4.37
CA LEU A 62 1.76 -8.78 -3.54
C LEU A 62 0.52 -8.39 -4.32
N LEU A 63 0.58 -7.31 -5.12
CA LEU A 63 -0.55 -6.89 -5.96
C LEU A 63 -1.00 -7.99 -6.92
N VAL A 64 -0.07 -8.71 -7.55
CA VAL A 64 -0.39 -9.86 -8.42
C VAL A 64 -1.09 -10.96 -7.63
N ARG A 65 -0.60 -11.30 -6.43
CA ARG A 65 -1.21 -12.33 -5.58
C ARG A 65 -2.63 -11.95 -5.19
N VAL A 66 -2.87 -10.71 -4.79
CA VAL A 66 -4.21 -10.29 -4.38
C VAL A 66 -5.15 -10.18 -5.58
N ASP A 67 -4.66 -9.74 -6.76
CA ASP A 67 -5.43 -9.74 -8.01
C ASP A 67 -5.83 -11.17 -8.46
N GLU A 68 -4.93 -12.16 -8.30
CA GLU A 68 -5.26 -13.57 -8.55
C GLU A 68 -6.39 -14.08 -7.67
N GLU A 69 -6.34 -13.79 -6.36
CA GLU A 69 -7.41 -14.19 -5.42
C GLU A 69 -8.73 -13.49 -5.76
N TRP A 70 -8.69 -12.19 -6.07
CA TRP A 70 -9.86 -11.43 -6.51
C TRP A 70 -10.52 -12.04 -7.76
N LYS A 71 -9.71 -12.40 -8.78
CA LYS A 71 -10.19 -13.02 -10.02
C LYS A 71 -10.87 -14.36 -9.76
N LYS A 72 -10.33 -15.21 -8.89
CA LYS A 72 -10.94 -16.50 -8.52
C LYS A 72 -12.31 -16.31 -7.89
N THR A 73 -12.42 -15.37 -6.93
CA THR A 73 -13.70 -15.04 -6.30
C THR A 73 -14.71 -14.51 -7.33
N HIS A 74 -14.27 -13.63 -8.23
CA HIS A 74 -15.11 -13.08 -9.28
C HIS A 74 -15.63 -14.16 -10.25
N GLU A 75 -14.76 -15.08 -10.69
CA GLU A 75 -15.14 -16.20 -11.54
C GLU A 75 -16.20 -17.11 -10.90
N ALA A 76 -16.10 -17.38 -9.59
CA ALA A 76 -17.08 -18.19 -8.88
C ALA A 76 -18.48 -17.57 -8.90
N ILE A 77 -18.55 -16.24 -8.80
CA ILE A 77 -19.82 -15.49 -8.88
C ILE A 77 -20.39 -15.52 -10.30
N LEU A 78 -19.55 -15.31 -11.32
CA LEU A 78 -19.98 -15.41 -12.71
C LEU A 78 -20.54 -16.80 -13.06
N LYS A 79 -19.92 -17.85 -12.50
CA LYS A 79 -20.36 -19.25 -12.65
C LYS A 79 -21.59 -19.60 -11.78
N LYS A 80 -22.04 -18.69 -10.91
CA LYS A 80 -23.11 -18.91 -9.91
C LYS A 80 -22.88 -20.15 -9.02
N ASP A 81 -21.62 -20.50 -8.79
CA ASP A 81 -21.24 -21.66 -7.98
C ASP A 81 -20.89 -21.21 -6.55
N PHE A 82 -21.83 -21.43 -5.63
CA PHE A 82 -21.64 -21.09 -4.23
C PHE A 82 -20.56 -21.94 -3.53
N ASN A 83 -20.38 -23.20 -3.94
CA ASN A 83 -19.38 -24.06 -3.32
C ASN A 83 -17.98 -23.61 -3.69
N LEU A 84 -17.77 -23.25 -4.97
CA LEU A 84 -16.52 -22.64 -5.42
C LEU A 84 -16.31 -21.28 -4.74
N PHE A 85 -17.34 -20.44 -4.65
CA PHE A 85 -17.26 -19.15 -3.97
C PHE A 85 -16.91 -19.30 -2.49
N LYS A 86 -17.41 -20.33 -1.79
CA LYS A 86 -17.09 -20.62 -0.40
C LYS A 86 -15.65 -21.12 -0.22
N LEU A 87 -15.10 -21.81 -1.21
CA LEU A 87 -13.72 -22.31 -1.18
C LEU A 87 -12.70 -21.20 -1.46
N GLU A 88 -12.98 -20.42 -2.50
CA GLU A 88 -12.19 -19.30 -3.02
C GLU A 88 -12.60 -17.96 -2.41
N SER A 89 -13.44 -17.99 -1.36
CA SER A 89 -13.82 -16.77 -0.66
C SER A 89 -12.55 -16.15 -0.08
N PRO A 90 -12.39 -14.83 -0.17
CA PRO A 90 -11.19 -14.14 0.30
C PRO A 90 -10.92 -14.51 1.75
N LYS A 91 -9.80 -15.18 1.98
CA LYS A 91 -9.30 -15.40 3.32
C LYS A 91 -8.45 -14.20 3.64
N ARG A 92 -8.83 -13.47 4.69
CA ARG A 92 -8.03 -12.35 5.19
C ARG A 92 -6.58 -12.76 5.31
N ILE A 93 -5.68 -11.93 4.82
CA ILE A 93 -4.24 -12.09 5.02
C ILE A 93 -4.01 -12.29 6.52
N PRO A 94 -3.21 -13.30 6.92
CA PRO A 94 -2.89 -13.51 8.33
C PRO A 94 -2.33 -12.23 8.94
N ALA A 95 -2.75 -11.89 10.17
CA ALA A 95 -2.31 -10.68 10.84
C ALA A 95 -0.77 -10.54 10.88
N SER A 96 -0.04 -11.65 10.96
CA SER A 96 1.43 -11.67 10.89
C SER A 96 1.98 -11.14 9.56
N ALA A 97 1.36 -11.48 8.44
CA ALA A 97 1.74 -10.99 7.12
C ALA A 97 1.36 -9.52 6.94
N THR A 98 0.18 -9.10 7.42
CA THR A 98 -0.24 -7.68 7.46
C THR A 98 0.75 -6.84 8.26
N ILE A 99 1.15 -7.29 9.45
CA ILE A 99 2.12 -6.61 10.32
C ILE A 99 3.48 -6.54 9.63
N THR A 100 3.94 -7.63 9.04
CA THR A 100 5.23 -7.68 8.33
C THR A 100 5.24 -6.68 7.18
N TYR A 101 4.18 -6.65 6.38
CA TYR A 101 4.04 -5.72 5.27
C TYR A 101 3.96 -4.25 5.75
N ALA A 102 3.23 -3.98 6.84
CA ALA A 102 3.18 -2.66 7.46
C ALA A 102 4.57 -2.21 7.92
N LEU A 103 5.35 -3.10 8.55
CA LEU A 103 6.72 -2.81 8.98
C LEU A 103 7.64 -2.53 7.79
N VAL A 104 7.60 -3.35 6.74
CA VAL A 104 8.38 -3.13 5.52
C VAL A 104 8.02 -1.79 4.88
N THR A 105 6.73 -1.44 4.85
CA THR A 105 6.24 -0.16 4.32
C THR A 105 6.73 1.02 5.16
N ILE A 106 6.67 0.92 6.49
CA ILE A 106 7.19 1.94 7.41
C ILE A 106 8.69 2.11 7.20
N PHE A 107 9.45 1.02 7.17
CA PHE A 107 10.90 1.08 6.94
C PHE A 107 11.24 1.64 5.56
N ALA A 108 10.50 1.29 4.52
CA ALA A 108 10.70 1.88 3.20
C ALA A 108 10.46 3.41 3.23
N ALA A 109 9.35 3.85 3.84
CA ALA A 109 9.00 5.26 3.93
C ALA A 109 9.99 6.08 4.79
N THR A 110 10.48 5.51 5.89
CA THR A 110 11.41 6.19 6.82
C THR A 110 12.88 5.95 6.50
N SER A 111 13.23 5.04 5.59
CA SER A 111 14.62 4.76 5.23
C SER A 111 15.39 6.00 4.78
N PHE A 112 14.71 6.94 4.13
CA PHE A 112 15.31 8.18 3.67
C PHE A 112 15.55 9.21 4.78
N TYR A 113 15.00 8.97 5.97
CA TYR A 113 15.22 9.81 7.15
C TYR A 113 16.60 9.62 7.75
N PHE A 114 17.37 8.63 7.32
CA PHE A 114 18.73 8.42 7.81
C PHE A 114 19.78 9.28 7.09
N PHE A 115 19.40 9.96 6.02
CA PHE A 115 20.33 10.78 5.22
C PHE A 115 20.13 12.26 5.51
N HIS A 116 21.24 12.99 5.44
CA HIS A 116 21.22 14.44 5.31
C HIS A 116 21.25 14.80 3.83
N TYR A 117 20.35 15.69 3.42
CA TYR A 117 20.30 16.24 2.07
C TYR A 117 20.67 17.71 2.13
N GLU A 118 21.71 18.10 1.38
CA GLU A 118 22.11 19.51 1.25
C GLU A 118 21.01 20.33 0.57
N SER A 119 20.34 19.74 -0.42
CA SER A 119 19.15 20.32 -1.04
C SER A 119 17.89 19.93 -0.27
N GLU A 120 17.33 20.89 0.48
CA GLU A 120 16.07 20.71 1.21
C GLU A 120 14.92 20.31 0.28
N LEU A 121 14.86 20.88 -0.91
CA LEU A 121 13.84 20.57 -1.91
C LEU A 121 13.96 19.12 -2.40
N LEU A 122 15.19 18.64 -2.63
CA LEU A 122 15.44 17.27 -3.04
C LEU A 122 14.99 16.29 -1.95
N GLY A 123 15.38 16.54 -0.70
CA GLY A 123 14.98 15.73 0.45
C GLY A 123 13.45 15.70 0.63
N LEU A 124 12.78 16.85 0.49
CA LEU A 124 11.32 16.95 0.57
C LEU A 124 10.63 16.12 -0.53
N VAL A 125 11.09 16.24 -1.78
CA VAL A 125 10.51 15.50 -2.91
C VAL A 125 10.68 14.00 -2.75
N ILE A 126 11.88 13.55 -2.36
CA ILE A 126 12.17 12.12 -2.19
C ILE A 126 11.34 11.52 -1.06
N THR A 127 11.32 12.16 0.11
CA THR A 127 10.61 11.64 1.28
C THR A 127 9.09 11.67 1.09
N THR A 128 8.54 12.75 0.52
CA THR A 128 7.12 12.85 0.18
C THR A 128 6.75 11.82 -0.88
N GLY A 129 7.50 11.74 -1.98
CA GLY A 129 7.21 10.83 -3.09
C GLY A 129 7.25 9.37 -2.67
N THR A 130 8.28 8.98 -1.91
CA THR A 130 8.41 7.62 -1.38
C THR A 130 7.28 7.30 -0.42
N SER A 131 7.02 8.17 0.56
CA SER A 131 5.94 7.97 1.53
C SER A 131 4.58 7.84 0.84
N PHE A 132 4.32 8.67 -0.17
CA PHE A 132 3.10 8.61 -0.96
C PHE A 132 2.93 7.26 -1.66
N ILE A 133 3.95 6.83 -2.41
CA ILE A 133 3.90 5.57 -3.16
C ILE A 133 3.76 4.38 -2.21
N SER A 134 4.54 4.34 -1.13
CA SER A 134 4.49 3.26 -0.15
C SER A 134 3.13 3.16 0.53
N LEU A 135 2.55 4.29 0.95
CA LEU A 135 1.22 4.31 1.56
C LEU A 135 0.12 3.96 0.56
N LEU A 136 0.22 4.45 -0.68
CA LEU A 136 -0.77 4.15 -1.72
C LEU A 136 -0.82 2.66 -2.00
N ILE A 137 0.32 2.03 -2.21
CA ILE A 137 0.40 0.58 -2.46
C ILE A 137 -0.13 -0.17 -1.25
N ALA A 138 0.24 0.24 -0.03
CA ALA A 138 -0.24 -0.44 1.16
C ALA A 138 -1.76 -0.38 1.32
N LEU A 139 -2.36 0.78 1.03
CA LEU A 139 -3.81 0.90 0.98
C LEU A 139 -4.41 -0.01 -0.07
N VAL A 140 -3.87 -0.08 -1.28
CA VAL A 140 -4.38 -0.96 -2.35
C VAL A 140 -4.27 -2.44 -1.95
N VAL A 141 -3.15 -2.87 -1.37
CA VAL A 141 -2.95 -4.26 -0.92
C VAL A 141 -3.97 -4.62 0.17
N PHE A 142 -4.15 -3.77 1.17
CA PHE A 142 -5.12 -4.01 2.25
C PHE A 142 -6.56 -3.91 1.77
N ASP A 143 -6.84 -3.07 0.78
CA ASP A 143 -8.16 -2.92 0.22
C ASP A 143 -8.56 -4.13 -0.63
N LEU A 144 -7.62 -4.65 -1.42
CA LEU A 144 -7.82 -5.88 -2.19
C LEU A 144 -7.88 -7.13 -1.30
N ASP A 145 -7.31 -7.11 -0.08
CA ASP A 145 -7.40 -8.21 0.91
C ASP A 145 -8.81 -8.38 1.50
N ASP A 146 -9.61 -7.31 1.55
CA ASP A 146 -11.03 -7.38 1.88
C ASP A 146 -11.87 -7.03 0.64
N PRO A 147 -11.97 -7.91 -0.37
CA PRO A 147 -12.63 -7.57 -1.62
C PRO A 147 -14.17 -7.63 -1.50
N ILE A 148 -14.70 -7.80 -0.28
CA ILE A 148 -16.14 -7.71 0.02
C ILE A 148 -16.46 -6.34 0.61
N ASN A 149 -15.68 -5.86 1.59
CA ASN A 149 -15.92 -4.60 2.30
C ASN A 149 -14.94 -3.47 1.94
N GLY A 150 -13.92 -3.79 1.15
CA GLY A 150 -12.95 -2.84 0.62
C GLY A 150 -13.58 -1.87 -0.36
N PHE A 151 -12.75 -1.03 -0.93
CA PHE A 151 -13.11 -0.04 -1.92
C PHE A 151 -13.13 -0.65 -3.33
N ILE A 152 -12.24 -1.60 -3.59
CA ILE A 152 -12.16 -2.44 -4.79
C ILE A 152 -12.91 -3.75 -4.51
N VAL A 153 -14.23 -3.68 -4.60
CA VAL A 153 -15.11 -4.81 -4.30
C VAL A 153 -15.33 -5.75 -5.49
N VAL A 154 -15.53 -7.03 -5.20
CA VAL A 154 -16.11 -7.96 -6.16
C VAL A 154 -17.57 -7.60 -6.37
N GLU A 155 -17.92 -7.22 -7.59
CA GLU A 155 -19.29 -6.80 -7.90
C GLU A 155 -20.27 -7.99 -7.93
N ASN A 156 -21.53 -7.70 -7.60
CA ASN A 156 -22.67 -8.62 -7.77
C ASN A 156 -22.63 -9.90 -6.91
N VAL A 157 -21.94 -9.87 -5.77
CA VAL A 157 -22.03 -10.96 -4.78
C VAL A 157 -23.48 -11.05 -4.25
N PRO A 158 -24.15 -12.20 -4.35
CA PRO A 158 -25.50 -12.36 -3.78
C PRO A 158 -25.49 -12.19 -2.26
N LYS A 159 -26.41 -11.37 -1.71
CA LYS A 159 -26.49 -11.12 -0.25
C LYS A 159 -26.61 -12.40 0.58
N ALA A 160 -27.41 -13.35 0.11
CA ALA A 160 -27.59 -14.66 0.76
C ALA A 160 -26.29 -15.48 0.84
N TRP A 161 -25.29 -15.21 -0.02
CA TRP A 161 -23.99 -15.87 0.04
C TRP A 161 -23.10 -15.25 1.10
N LEU A 162 -23.18 -13.93 1.29
CA LEU A 162 -22.48 -13.21 2.35
C LEU A 162 -22.98 -13.63 3.74
N GLU A 163 -24.30 -13.71 3.92
CA GLU A 163 -24.91 -14.14 5.19
C GLU A 163 -24.45 -15.55 5.60
N LYS A 164 -24.39 -16.48 4.64
CA LYS A 164 -23.92 -17.85 4.86
C LYS A 164 -22.41 -17.99 5.11
N LEU A 165 -21.61 -16.97 4.78
CA LEU A 165 -20.18 -16.94 5.13
C LEU A 165 -19.96 -16.49 6.58
N VAL A 166 -20.89 -15.68 7.13
CA VAL A 166 -20.81 -15.11 8.49
C VAL A 166 -21.37 -16.06 9.55
N GLU A 167 -22.24 -17.00 9.20
CA GLU A 167 -22.80 -18.04 10.11
C GLU A 167 -21.77 -19.13 10.53
N LYS A 168 -20.48 -18.80 10.67
CA LYS A 168 -19.45 -19.70 11.19
C LYS A 168 -18.96 -19.29 12.57
#